data_AF-A5KTG7-F1
#
_entry.id   AF-A5KTG7-F1
#
_cell.length_a   1.000
_cell.length_b   1.000
_cell.length_c   1.000
_cell.angle_alpha   90.00
_cell.angle_beta   90.00
_cell.angle_gamma   90.00
#
_symmetry.space_group_name_H-M   'P 1'
#
loop_
_entity.id
_entity.type
_entity.pdbx_description
1 polymer ?
#
loop_
_entity_poly.entity_id
_entity_poly.type
_entity_poly.pdbx_seq_one_letter_code
_entity_poly.pdbx_strand_id
1 'polypeptide(L)'
;MLAAHINYDNLLFLLLPTILLLTLRCAEAVRHGSAVSMITLLCLISLCLLTSIVKYAFLPIFLAVLVYLTIVIIRQPAKKRTAVLRSFWPDFRKLSLPIKLALVGMIIISGGLFFERYGINALRYHSLVPDCDQVLSVEHCSQYGPWSRDQQLRALRDEATEPSPPLFILHWFNGMMYRLFFAINYNYDTRPPLPLPLIAGYIVAIFGLILTICYAHRLNRQSHAVWLFEIVIIIYGLSIFGNNFKSYVGLGELVAVNGRYFIPLMPLIFVVIGLAYRQWLTGRPSAMKIKAVSVIVAFVMLVQGGGLLTFLIRSERNWYWPNPTVISVNELAQRAARAFVLLK
;
A
#
# COMPACT_ATOMS: atom_id res chain seq x y z
N MET A 1 -7.89 11.32 -9.30
CA MET A 1 -8.21 10.24 -8.34
C MET A 1 -8.09 8.91 -9.04
N LEU A 2 -7.06 8.12 -8.76
CA LEU A 2 -6.99 6.73 -9.24
C LEU A 2 -8.19 5.90 -8.73
N ALA A 3 -8.80 6.31 -7.61
CA ALA A 3 -9.99 5.71 -7.00
C ALA A 3 -11.29 5.87 -7.82
N ALA A 4 -11.35 6.77 -8.81
CA ALA A 4 -12.55 6.98 -9.63
C ALA A 4 -12.57 6.12 -10.91
N HIS A 5 -11.49 5.40 -11.20
CA HIS A 5 -11.39 4.50 -12.36
C HIS A 5 -11.53 3.06 -11.89
N ILE A 6 -12.15 2.20 -12.69
CA ILE A 6 -12.19 0.76 -12.45
C ILE A 6 -10.76 0.23 -12.60
N ASN A 7 -10.12 -0.11 -11.48
CA ASN A 7 -8.80 -0.72 -11.47
C ASN A 7 -8.71 -1.78 -10.36
N TYR A 8 -7.69 -2.64 -10.45
CA TYR A 8 -7.42 -3.66 -9.45
C TYR A 8 -6.99 -3.07 -8.09
N ASP A 9 -6.58 -1.80 -8.04
CA ASP A 9 -6.26 -1.12 -6.77
C ASP A 9 -7.53 -0.89 -5.93
N ASN A 10 -8.69 -0.68 -6.57
CA ASN A 10 -9.96 -0.53 -5.88
C ASN A 10 -10.33 -1.77 -5.06
N LEU A 11 -10.11 -2.95 -5.63
CA LEU A 11 -10.37 -4.22 -4.95
C LEU A 11 -9.46 -4.40 -3.71
N LEU A 12 -8.22 -3.90 -3.76
CA LEU A 12 -7.32 -3.95 -2.60
C LEU A 12 -7.82 -3.15 -1.40
N PHE A 13 -8.57 -2.06 -1.60
CA PHE A 13 -9.15 -1.31 -0.48
C PHE A 13 -10.19 -2.12 0.30
N LEU A 14 -10.80 -3.15 -0.31
CA LEU A 14 -11.72 -4.05 0.38
C LEU A 14 -10.98 -5.28 0.95
N LEU A 15 -10.08 -5.87 0.15
CA LEU A 15 -9.39 -7.10 0.54
C LEU A 15 -8.40 -6.88 1.68
N LEU A 16 -7.63 -5.78 1.67
CA LEU A 16 -6.63 -5.51 2.70
C LEU A 16 -7.27 -5.40 4.11
N PRO A 17 -8.29 -4.56 4.37
CA PRO A 17 -8.93 -4.51 5.68
C PRO A 17 -9.52 -5.85 6.11
N THR A 18 -10.11 -6.61 5.18
CA THR A 18 -10.67 -7.94 5.45
C THR A 18 -9.58 -8.92 5.91
N ILE A 19 -8.45 -8.95 5.21
CA ILE A 19 -7.29 -9.78 5.57
C ILE A 19 -6.72 -9.37 6.92
N LEU A 20 -6.59 -8.07 7.19
CA LEU A 20 -6.11 -7.59 8.49
C LEU A 20 -7.07 -7.94 9.63
N LEU A 21 -8.38 -7.83 9.41
CA LEU A 21 -9.39 -8.24 10.39
C LEU A 21 -9.32 -9.74 10.70
N LEU A 22 -9.26 -10.59 9.68
CA LEU A 22 -9.12 -12.04 9.87
C LEU A 22 -7.80 -12.39 10.56
N THR A 23 -6.71 -11.68 10.22
CA THR A 23 -5.41 -11.82 10.87
C THR A 23 -5.50 -11.49 12.37
N LEU A 24 -6.18 -10.41 12.73
CA LEU A 24 -6.38 -10.03 14.13
C LEU A 24 -7.26 -11.02 14.89
N ARG A 25 -8.34 -11.53 14.28
CA ARG A 25 -9.17 -12.59 14.87
C ARG A 25 -8.36 -13.86 15.16
N CYS A 26 -7.51 -14.29 14.22
CA CYS A 26 -6.60 -15.41 14.44
C CYS A 26 -5.63 -15.13 15.59
N ALA A 27 -5.02 -13.93 15.61
CA ALA A 27 -4.07 -13.56 16.65
C ALA A 27 -4.72 -13.47 18.06
N GLU A 28 -5.92 -12.93 18.16
CA GLU A 28 -6.70 -12.88 19.41
C GLU A 28 -6.99 -14.28 19.92
N ALA A 29 -7.46 -15.18 19.06
CA ALA A 29 -7.73 -16.56 19.44
C ALA A 29 -6.48 -17.26 20.01
N VAL A 30 -5.33 -17.11 19.34
CA VAL A 30 -4.04 -17.65 19.79
C VAL A 30 -3.64 -17.12 21.18
N ARG A 31 -3.82 -15.83 21.43
CA ARG A 31 -3.42 -15.19 22.69
C ARG A 31 -4.31 -15.59 23.87
N HIS A 32 -5.61 -15.65 23.64
CA HIS A 32 -6.59 -16.09 24.63
C HIS A 32 -6.53 -17.60 24.86
N GLY A 33 -5.78 -18.35 24.03
CA GLY A 33 -5.68 -19.81 24.12
C GLY A 33 -6.97 -20.50 23.68
N SER A 34 -7.83 -19.81 22.94
CA SER A 34 -9.04 -20.36 22.35
C SER A 34 -8.73 -21.03 21.01
N ALA A 35 -9.64 -21.88 20.55
CA ALA A 35 -9.56 -22.48 19.22
C ALA A 35 -9.57 -21.39 18.14
N VAL A 36 -8.66 -21.50 17.16
CA VAL A 36 -8.70 -20.66 15.96
C VAL A 36 -9.74 -21.26 15.03
N SER A 37 -10.77 -20.49 14.67
CA SER A 37 -11.81 -20.93 13.75
C SER A 37 -11.22 -21.34 12.40
N MET A 38 -11.53 -22.56 11.95
CA MET A 38 -11.05 -23.10 10.68
C MET A 38 -11.56 -22.27 9.50
N ILE A 39 -12.81 -21.79 9.55
CA ILE A 39 -13.36 -20.86 8.55
C ILE A 39 -12.48 -19.61 8.45
N THR A 40 -12.15 -19.00 9.59
CA THR A 40 -11.36 -17.76 9.62
C THR A 40 -9.97 -17.99 9.03
N LEU A 41 -9.32 -19.11 9.38
CA LEU A 41 -7.99 -19.44 8.86
C LEU A 41 -8.00 -19.75 7.36
N LEU A 42 -8.92 -20.58 6.89
CA LEU A 42 -9.00 -20.93 5.46
C LEU A 42 -9.37 -19.72 4.61
N CYS A 43 -10.33 -18.90 5.05
CA CYS A 43 -10.64 -17.64 4.37
C CYS A 43 -9.43 -16.70 4.35
N LEU A 44 -8.69 -16.57 5.46
CA LEU A 44 -7.49 -15.75 5.50
C LEU A 44 -6.45 -16.23 4.48
N ILE A 45 -6.15 -17.53 4.46
CA ILE A 45 -5.17 -18.10 3.52
C ILE A 45 -5.64 -17.90 2.08
N SER A 46 -6.88 -18.28 1.76
CA SER A 46 -7.43 -18.13 0.41
C SER A 46 -7.45 -16.67 -0.05
N LEU A 47 -7.83 -15.72 0.81
CA LEU A 47 -7.80 -14.30 0.47
C LEU A 47 -6.37 -13.80 0.26
N CYS A 48 -5.40 -14.18 1.09
CA CYS A 48 -4.00 -13.82 0.88
C CYS A 48 -3.46 -14.33 -0.45
N LEU A 49 -3.77 -15.58 -0.82
CA LEU A 49 -3.37 -16.20 -2.08
C LEU A 49 -4.02 -15.47 -3.27
N LEU A 50 -5.35 -15.31 -3.27
CA LEU A 50 -6.07 -14.64 -4.36
C LEU A 50 -5.67 -13.17 -4.51
N THR A 51 -5.50 -12.44 -3.40
CA THR A 51 -5.09 -11.03 -3.44
C THR A 51 -3.69 -10.86 -4.01
N SER A 52 -2.79 -11.82 -3.73
CA SER A 52 -1.47 -11.86 -4.35
C SER A 52 -1.54 -12.03 -5.87
N ILE A 53 -2.53 -12.75 -6.39
CA ILE A 53 -2.74 -12.91 -7.84
C ILE A 53 -3.30 -11.62 -8.45
N VAL A 54 -4.24 -10.96 -7.76
CA VAL A 54 -4.81 -9.66 -8.19
C VAL A 54 -3.72 -8.61 -8.38
N LYS A 55 -2.78 -8.54 -7.44
CA LYS A 55 -1.62 -7.63 -7.54
C LYS A 55 -0.41 -8.26 -6.86
N TYR A 56 0.65 -8.53 -7.62
CA TYR A 56 1.90 -9.09 -7.10
C TYR A 56 2.53 -8.24 -5.99
N ALA A 57 2.29 -6.91 -6.02
CA ALA A 57 2.72 -6.01 -4.96
C ALA A 57 2.08 -6.33 -3.59
N PHE A 58 1.08 -7.20 -3.52
CA PHE A 58 0.50 -7.68 -2.26
C PHE A 58 1.35 -8.78 -1.59
N LEU A 59 2.26 -9.45 -2.30
CA LEU A 59 3.13 -10.51 -1.72
C LEU A 59 3.88 -10.08 -0.44
N PRO A 60 4.46 -8.87 -0.34
CA PRO A 60 5.08 -8.40 0.90
C PRO A 60 4.08 -8.23 2.05
N ILE A 61 2.83 -7.87 1.76
CA ILE A 61 1.75 -7.79 2.78
C ILE A 61 1.39 -9.19 3.25
N PHE A 62 1.30 -10.16 2.33
CA PHE A 62 1.10 -11.56 2.71
C PHE A 62 2.25 -12.05 3.60
N LEU A 63 3.51 -11.76 3.24
CA LEU A 63 4.67 -12.03 4.10
C LEU A 63 4.54 -11.38 5.48
N ALA A 64 4.09 -10.12 5.55
CA ALA A 64 3.88 -9.42 6.81
C ALA A 64 2.83 -10.10 7.71
N VAL A 65 1.73 -10.59 7.13
CA VAL A 65 0.71 -11.38 7.84
C VAL A 65 1.32 -12.65 8.41
N LEU A 66 2.11 -13.38 7.61
CA LEU A 66 2.79 -14.61 8.05
C LEU A 66 3.79 -14.33 9.18
N VAL A 67 4.63 -13.31 9.04
CA VAL A 67 5.60 -12.89 10.05
C VAL A 67 4.90 -12.50 11.35
N TYR A 68 3.85 -11.67 11.29
CA TYR A 68 3.08 -11.26 12.46
C TYR A 68 2.48 -12.47 13.19
N LEU A 69 1.75 -13.33 12.48
CA LEU A 69 1.11 -14.51 13.09
C LEU A 69 2.14 -15.47 13.68
N THR A 70 3.26 -15.67 12.99
CA THR A 70 4.37 -16.51 13.46
C THR A 70 4.93 -15.99 14.78
N ILE A 71 5.20 -14.68 14.88
CA ILE A 71 5.69 -14.08 16.12
C ILE A 71 4.63 -14.17 17.23
N VAL A 72 3.34 -13.94 16.93
CA VAL A 72 2.24 -14.09 17.90
C VAL A 72 2.20 -15.51 18.47
N ILE A 73 2.33 -16.52 17.61
CA ILE A 73 2.31 -17.94 17.99
C ILE A 73 3.56 -18.32 18.81
N ILE A 74 4.75 -17.93 18.35
CA ILE A 74 6.02 -18.29 19.01
C ILE A 74 6.10 -17.69 20.43
N ARG A 75 5.57 -16.48 20.62
CA ARG A 75 5.51 -15.81 21.93
C ARG A 75 4.54 -16.44 22.92
N GLN A 76 3.67 -17.36 22.49
CA GLN A 76 2.80 -18.08 23.42
C GLN A 76 3.52 -19.25 24.10
N PRO A 77 3.18 -19.57 25.36
CA PRO A 77 3.69 -20.75 26.04
C PRO A 77 3.33 -22.04 25.28
N ALA A 78 4.21 -23.05 25.36
CA ALA A 78 4.10 -24.30 24.58
C ALA A 78 2.72 -24.97 24.68
N LYS A 79 2.11 -24.96 25.88
CA LYS A 79 0.76 -25.51 26.14
C LYS A 79 -0.34 -24.82 25.32
N LYS A 80 -0.26 -23.49 25.12
CA LYS A 80 -1.22 -22.76 24.28
C LYS A 80 -0.98 -23.03 22.79
N ARG A 81 0.29 -23.13 22.37
CA ARG A 81 0.65 -23.46 20.97
C ARG A 81 0.09 -24.81 20.53
N THR A 82 0.25 -25.84 21.36
CA THR A 82 -0.28 -27.17 21.08
C THR A 82 -1.80 -27.22 21.14
N ALA A 83 -2.44 -26.43 22.01
CA ALA A 83 -3.90 -26.31 22.05
C ALA A 83 -4.47 -25.74 20.74
N VAL A 84 -3.83 -24.69 20.18
CA VAL A 84 -4.22 -24.13 18.88
C VAL A 84 -4.13 -25.18 17.78
N LEU A 85 -2.99 -25.89 17.67
CA LEU A 85 -2.80 -26.93 16.65
C LEU A 85 -3.82 -28.08 16.78
N ARG A 86 -4.16 -28.49 18.01
CA ARG A 86 -5.13 -29.56 18.26
C ARG A 86 -6.56 -29.14 18.01
N SER A 87 -6.86 -27.84 18.04
CA SER A 87 -8.22 -27.33 17.87
C SER A 87 -8.73 -27.36 16.43
N PHE A 88 -7.84 -27.50 15.44
CA PHE A 88 -8.19 -27.42 14.02
C PHE A 88 -9.08 -28.57 13.52
N TRP A 89 -8.74 -29.80 13.88
CA TRP A 89 -9.46 -30.98 13.36
C TRP A 89 -10.88 -31.12 13.92
N PRO A 90 -11.13 -30.95 15.24
CA PRO A 90 -12.49 -30.98 15.79
C PRO A 90 -13.38 -29.86 15.25
N ASP A 91 -12.84 -28.66 15.04
CA ASP A 91 -13.60 -27.52 14.52
C ASP A 91 -14.05 -27.76 13.07
N PHE A 92 -13.16 -28.27 12.22
CA PHE A 92 -13.51 -28.62 10.85
C PHE A 92 -14.61 -29.68 10.77
N ARG A 93 -14.58 -30.70 11.65
CA ARG A 93 -15.60 -31.76 11.66
C ARG A 93 -17.01 -31.24 11.96
N LYS A 94 -17.14 -30.18 12.77
CA LYS A 94 -18.42 -29.57 13.15
C LYS A 94 -19.10 -28.79 12.02
N LEU A 95 -18.37 -28.46 10.95
CA LEU A 95 -18.92 -27.70 9.84
C LEU A 95 -19.92 -28.52 9.01
N SER A 96 -20.94 -27.85 8.48
CA SER A 96 -21.88 -28.46 7.54
C SER A 96 -21.16 -28.85 6.23
N LEU A 97 -21.67 -29.88 5.55
CA LEU A 97 -21.07 -30.38 4.31
C LEU A 97 -20.93 -29.28 3.23
N PRO A 98 -21.94 -28.42 2.97
CA PRO A 98 -21.81 -27.34 1.98
C PRO A 98 -20.67 -26.37 2.30
N ILE A 99 -20.51 -25.99 3.58
CA ILE A 99 -19.44 -25.08 4.00
C ILE A 99 -18.08 -25.75 3.84
N LYS A 100 -17.95 -27.04 4.21
CA LYS A 100 -16.71 -27.80 4.00
C LYS A 100 -16.31 -27.83 2.53
N LEU A 101 -17.27 -28.18 1.64
CA LEU A 101 -17.02 -28.23 0.20
C LEU A 101 -16.64 -26.85 -0.36
N ALA A 102 -17.33 -25.79 0.08
CA ALA A 102 -17.00 -24.42 -0.35
C ALA A 102 -15.60 -23.99 0.09
N LEU A 103 -15.20 -24.26 1.34
CA LEU A 103 -13.86 -23.92 1.84
C LEU A 103 -12.76 -24.73 1.15
N VAL A 104 -12.99 -26.03 0.95
CA VAL A 104 -12.05 -26.90 0.24
C VAL A 104 -11.93 -26.49 -1.24
N GLY A 105 -13.04 -26.20 -1.91
CA GLY A 105 -13.02 -25.68 -3.27
C GLY A 105 -12.26 -24.35 -3.37
N MET A 106 -12.51 -23.43 -2.43
CA MET A 106 -11.83 -22.13 -2.37
C MET A 106 -10.33 -22.27 -2.18
N ILE A 107 -9.86 -23.14 -1.27
CA ILE A 107 -8.43 -23.35 -1.03
C ILE A 107 -7.74 -24.04 -2.22
N ILE A 108 -8.41 -25.00 -2.87
CA ILE A 108 -7.88 -25.68 -4.05
C ILE A 108 -7.74 -24.70 -5.22
N ILE A 109 -8.76 -23.89 -5.49
CA ILE A 109 -8.73 -22.90 -6.58
C ILE A 109 -7.68 -21.82 -6.29
N SER A 110 -7.72 -21.22 -5.10
CA SER A 110 -6.77 -20.16 -4.73
C SER A 110 -5.32 -20.66 -4.67
N GLY A 111 -5.09 -21.84 -4.10
CA GLY A 111 -3.78 -22.48 -4.05
C GLY A 111 -3.28 -22.92 -5.42
N GLY A 112 -4.14 -23.51 -6.24
CA GLY A 112 -3.82 -23.93 -7.61
C GLY A 112 -3.38 -22.75 -8.48
N LEU A 113 -4.18 -21.69 -8.54
CA LEU A 113 -3.85 -20.49 -9.32
C LEU A 113 -2.60 -19.77 -8.79
N PHE A 114 -2.42 -19.71 -7.47
CA PHE A 114 -1.23 -19.11 -6.87
C PHE A 114 0.02 -19.91 -7.20
N PHE A 115 -0.06 -21.24 -7.10
CA PHE A 115 1.06 -22.13 -7.43
C PHE A 115 1.37 -22.09 -8.93
N GLU A 116 0.36 -22.11 -9.79
CA GLU A 116 0.53 -21.94 -11.24
C GLU A 116 1.27 -20.64 -11.55
N ARG A 117 0.86 -19.52 -10.94
CA ARG A 117 1.44 -18.22 -11.25
C ARG A 117 2.80 -17.99 -10.61
N TYR A 118 2.95 -18.25 -9.32
CA TYR A 118 4.16 -17.91 -8.57
C TYR A 118 5.06 -19.12 -8.31
N GLY A 119 4.48 -20.29 -8.07
CA GLY A 119 5.22 -21.53 -7.83
C GLY A 119 5.95 -22.01 -9.08
N ILE A 120 5.26 -22.11 -10.23
CA ILE A 120 5.90 -22.49 -11.50
C ILE A 120 6.95 -21.46 -11.89
N ASN A 121 6.67 -20.16 -11.71
CA ASN A 121 7.65 -19.11 -12.00
C ASN A 121 8.92 -19.25 -11.14
N ALA A 122 8.77 -19.52 -9.84
CA ALA A 122 9.92 -19.75 -8.96
C ALA A 122 10.74 -20.97 -9.38
N LEU A 123 10.08 -22.06 -9.82
CA LEU A 123 10.74 -23.28 -10.24
C LEU A 123 11.45 -23.13 -11.60
N ARG A 124 10.81 -22.47 -12.56
CA ARG A 124 11.30 -22.36 -13.95
C ARG A 124 12.25 -21.20 -14.17
N TYR A 125 12.01 -20.07 -13.53
CA TYR A 125 12.73 -18.80 -13.76
C TYR A 125 13.51 -18.32 -12.54
N HIS A 126 13.47 -19.05 -11.43
CA HIS A 126 14.11 -18.65 -10.16
C HIS A 126 13.67 -17.26 -9.66
N SER A 127 12.47 -16.84 -10.05
CA SER A 127 11.84 -15.58 -9.64
C SER A 127 10.34 -15.74 -9.51
N LEU A 128 9.73 -15.13 -8.50
CA LEU A 128 8.26 -15.10 -8.36
C LEU A 128 7.62 -14.26 -9.47
N VAL A 129 8.32 -13.22 -9.92
CA VAL A 129 7.88 -12.31 -10.99
C VAL A 129 9.04 -12.23 -11.99
N PRO A 130 9.10 -13.14 -12.98
CA PRO A 130 10.14 -13.12 -14.00
C PRO A 130 10.02 -11.87 -14.88
N ASP A 131 11.12 -11.51 -15.54
CA ASP A 131 11.12 -10.45 -16.54
C ASP A 131 10.26 -10.86 -17.75
N CYS A 132 9.63 -9.89 -18.40
CA CYS A 132 8.62 -10.15 -19.43
C CYS A 132 9.16 -11.03 -20.58
N ASP A 133 10.38 -10.74 -21.02
CA ASP A 133 11.11 -11.41 -22.09
C ASP A 133 11.58 -12.83 -21.74
N GLN A 134 11.45 -13.25 -20.48
CA GLN A 134 11.64 -14.65 -20.08
C GLN A 134 10.40 -15.52 -20.37
N VAL A 135 9.23 -14.88 -20.57
CA VAL A 135 7.94 -15.58 -20.71
C VAL A 135 7.29 -15.30 -22.06
N LEU A 136 7.44 -14.09 -22.60
CA LEU A 136 6.82 -13.62 -23.84
C LEU A 136 7.89 -13.14 -24.84
N SER A 137 7.50 -12.96 -26.10
CA SER A 137 8.42 -12.38 -27.09
C SER A 137 8.68 -10.89 -26.82
N VAL A 138 9.83 -10.40 -27.29
CA VAL A 138 10.25 -9.00 -27.15
C VAL A 138 9.23 -8.04 -27.73
N GLU A 139 8.58 -8.39 -28.84
CA GLU A 139 7.55 -7.57 -29.49
C GLU A 139 6.33 -7.38 -28.58
N HIS A 140 5.89 -8.45 -27.90
CA HIS A 140 4.80 -8.36 -26.93
C HIS A 140 5.20 -7.54 -25.70
N CYS A 141 6.41 -7.73 -25.20
CA CYS A 141 6.91 -6.97 -24.05
C CYS A 141 7.09 -5.48 -24.35
N SER A 142 7.46 -5.14 -25.59
CA SER A 142 7.65 -3.76 -26.04
C SER A 142 6.35 -2.94 -26.05
N GLN A 143 5.19 -3.60 -26.07
CA GLN A 143 3.89 -2.94 -25.92
C GLN A 143 3.64 -2.44 -24.48
N TYR A 144 4.35 -2.99 -23.49
CA TYR A 144 4.28 -2.52 -22.12
C TYR A 144 5.31 -1.41 -21.87
N GLY A 145 4.83 -0.16 -21.90
CA GLY A 145 5.66 1.05 -21.81
C GLY A 145 6.74 1.03 -20.71
N PRO A 146 6.46 0.59 -19.46
CA PRO A 146 7.48 0.48 -18.43
C PRO A 146 8.62 -0.48 -18.77
N TRP A 147 8.35 -1.61 -19.43
CA TRP A 147 9.41 -2.54 -19.84
C TRP A 147 10.24 -1.97 -20.99
N SER A 148 9.58 -1.37 -21.99
CA SER A 148 10.27 -0.71 -23.12
C SER A 148 11.20 0.42 -22.65
N ARG A 149 10.72 1.27 -21.73
CA ARG A 149 11.53 2.31 -21.09
C ARG A 149 12.74 1.70 -20.37
N ASP A 150 12.53 0.67 -19.56
CA ASP A 150 13.62 0.08 -18.77
C ASP A 150 14.68 -0.53 -19.68
N GLN A 151 14.31 -1.14 -20.81
CA GLN A 151 15.27 -1.64 -21.81
C GLN A 151 16.07 -0.51 -22.47
N GLN A 152 15.41 0.61 -22.84
CA GLN A 152 16.10 1.77 -23.39
C GLN A 152 17.11 2.36 -22.38
N LEU A 153 16.71 2.48 -21.12
CA LEU A 153 17.60 2.98 -20.06
C LEU A 153 18.77 2.03 -19.79
N ARG A 154 18.55 0.71 -19.83
CA ARG A 154 19.66 -0.27 -19.74
C ARG A 154 20.67 -0.08 -20.87
N ALA A 155 20.20 0.15 -22.10
CA ALA A 155 21.07 0.32 -23.26
C ALA A 155 21.86 1.65 -23.23
N LEU A 156 21.31 2.68 -22.59
CA LEU A 156 21.93 4.00 -22.45
C LEU A 156 22.79 4.15 -21.18
N ARG A 157 22.77 3.14 -20.30
CA ARG A 157 23.44 3.22 -19.01
C ARG A 157 24.96 3.27 -19.21
N ASP A 158 25.56 4.35 -18.74
CA ASP A 158 27.00 4.46 -18.59
C ASP A 158 27.46 3.64 -17.39
N GLU A 159 28.29 2.63 -17.62
CA GLU A 159 28.85 1.78 -16.57
C GLU A 159 29.78 2.55 -15.62
N ALA A 160 30.32 3.71 -16.05
CA ALA A 160 31.20 4.53 -15.23
C ALA A 160 30.44 5.35 -14.16
N THR A 161 29.12 5.52 -14.28
CA THR A 161 28.33 6.25 -13.29
C THR A 161 27.90 5.33 -12.16
N GLU A 162 28.60 5.41 -11.03
CA GLU A 162 28.24 4.64 -9.84
C GLU A 162 26.94 5.16 -9.18
N PRO A 163 25.99 4.27 -8.84
CA PRO A 163 24.78 4.67 -8.14
C PRO A 163 25.12 5.18 -6.73
N SER A 164 24.56 6.32 -6.34
CA SER A 164 24.78 6.91 -5.01
C SER A 164 23.64 6.56 -4.04
N PRO A 165 23.84 5.73 -3.01
CA PRO A 165 22.76 5.35 -2.09
C PRO A 165 22.15 6.52 -1.31
N PRO A 166 22.92 7.51 -0.79
CA PRO A 166 22.33 8.68 -0.13
C PRO A 166 21.46 9.51 -1.07
N LEU A 167 21.90 9.67 -2.32
CA LEU A 167 21.16 10.39 -3.35
C LEU A 167 19.86 9.67 -3.71
N PHE A 168 19.92 8.33 -3.82
CA PHE A 168 18.74 7.49 -4.00
C PHE A 168 17.71 7.72 -2.89
N ILE A 169 18.10 7.69 -1.61
CA ILE A 169 17.17 7.86 -0.48
C ILE A 169 16.44 9.19 -0.58
N LEU A 170 17.19 10.27 -0.82
CA LEU A 170 16.64 11.63 -0.92
C LEU A 170 15.66 11.75 -2.09
N HIS A 171 16.06 11.32 -3.29
CA HIS A 171 15.20 11.40 -4.47
C HIS A 171 14.04 10.40 -4.45
N TRP A 172 14.22 9.23 -3.84
CA TRP A 172 13.15 8.27 -3.65
C TRP A 172 12.07 8.87 -2.75
N PHE A 173 12.46 9.39 -1.58
CA PHE A 173 11.51 10.02 -0.66
C PHE A 173 10.83 11.23 -1.31
N ASN A 174 11.60 12.09 -1.98
CA ASN A 174 11.06 13.24 -2.69
C ASN A 174 10.09 12.82 -3.80
N GLY A 175 10.47 11.86 -4.64
CA GLY A 175 9.67 11.35 -5.74
C GLY A 175 8.39 10.65 -5.28
N MET A 176 8.45 9.88 -4.18
CA MET A 176 7.28 9.24 -3.58
C MET A 176 6.28 10.29 -3.10
N MET A 177 6.74 11.31 -2.38
CA MET A 177 5.90 12.41 -1.89
C MET A 177 5.36 13.26 -3.03
N TYR A 178 6.20 13.71 -3.96
CA TYR A 178 5.77 14.50 -5.11
C TYR A 178 4.69 13.77 -5.93
N ARG A 179 4.91 12.49 -6.24
CA ARG A 179 3.97 11.67 -7.02
C ARG A 179 2.77 11.17 -6.21
N LEU A 180 2.74 11.38 -4.88
CA LEU A 180 1.53 11.18 -4.08
C LEU A 180 0.52 12.32 -4.31
N PHE A 181 1.02 13.54 -4.54
CA PHE A 181 0.19 14.75 -4.67
C PHE A 181 0.06 15.27 -6.11
N PHE A 182 0.83 14.73 -7.06
CA PHE A 182 0.78 15.17 -8.47
C PHE A 182 -0.57 14.87 -9.15
N ALA A 183 -0.83 15.53 -10.28
CA ALA A 183 -1.93 15.15 -11.16
C ALA A 183 -1.38 14.43 -12.40
N ILE A 184 -2.15 13.46 -12.91
CA ILE A 184 -1.81 12.70 -14.11
C ILE A 184 -3.07 12.46 -14.95
N ASN A 185 -2.97 12.60 -16.27
CA ASN A 185 -4.09 12.34 -17.19
C ASN A 185 -4.06 10.92 -17.78
N TYR A 186 -4.99 10.65 -18.70
CA TYR A 186 -5.09 9.35 -19.38
C TYR A 186 -3.93 9.08 -20.37
N ASN A 187 -3.26 10.12 -20.86
CA ASN A 187 -2.05 10.02 -21.69
C ASN A 187 -0.76 9.94 -20.85
N TYR A 188 -0.86 9.83 -19.53
CA TYR A 188 0.26 9.86 -18.58
C TYR A 188 1.03 11.19 -18.52
N ASP A 189 0.45 12.29 -19.01
CA ASP A 189 0.98 13.63 -18.81
C ASP A 189 0.86 14.00 -17.34
N THR A 190 1.99 14.39 -16.75
CA THR A 190 2.06 14.72 -15.33
C THR A 190 2.06 16.22 -15.11
N ARG A 191 1.36 16.67 -14.07
CA ARG A 191 1.34 18.05 -13.64
C ARG A 191 1.78 18.14 -12.17
N PRO A 192 2.55 19.17 -11.81
CA PRO A 192 3.08 19.30 -10.46
C PRO A 192 1.95 19.37 -9.43
N PRO A 193 2.18 18.85 -8.20
CA PRO A 193 1.26 19.06 -7.10
C PRO A 193 1.09 20.55 -6.79
N LEU A 194 0.04 20.89 -6.05
CA LEU A 194 -0.06 22.23 -5.45
C LEU A 194 0.91 22.34 -4.25
N PRO A 195 1.60 23.49 -4.06
CA PRO A 195 2.67 23.58 -3.06
C PRO A 195 2.19 23.35 -1.63
N LEU A 196 1.02 23.90 -1.27
CA LEU A 196 0.55 23.91 0.12
C LEU A 196 0.20 22.50 0.63
N PRO A 197 -0.61 21.67 -0.08
CA PRO A 197 -0.82 20.27 0.31
C PRO A 197 0.47 19.45 0.34
N LEU A 198 1.40 19.68 -0.59
CA LEU A 198 2.68 18.96 -0.63
C LEU A 198 3.53 19.25 0.62
N ILE A 199 3.70 20.53 0.96
CA ILE A 199 4.47 20.97 2.13
C ILE A 199 3.85 20.42 3.42
N ALA A 200 2.52 20.54 3.55
CA ALA A 200 1.80 19.96 4.69
C ALA A 200 2.00 18.44 4.79
N GLY A 201 1.96 17.75 3.64
CA GLY A 201 2.27 16.32 3.55
C GLY A 201 3.65 15.98 4.08
N TYR A 202 4.68 16.73 3.70
CA TYR A 202 6.04 16.54 4.23
C TYR A 202 6.12 16.74 5.74
N ILE A 203 5.53 17.81 6.26
CA ILE A 203 5.53 18.10 7.70
C ILE A 203 4.86 16.97 8.48
N VAL A 204 3.66 16.54 8.05
CA VAL A 204 2.92 15.46 8.71
C VAL A 204 3.70 14.14 8.64
N ALA A 205 4.29 13.81 7.48
CA ALA A 205 5.03 12.57 7.29
C ALA A 205 6.33 12.53 8.13
N ILE A 206 7.16 13.57 8.06
CA ILE A 206 8.44 13.63 8.77
C ILE A 206 8.20 13.70 10.29
N PHE A 207 7.37 14.64 10.75
CA PHE A 207 7.11 14.77 12.18
C PHE A 207 6.36 13.54 12.72
N GLY A 208 5.42 12.99 11.94
CA GLY A 208 4.73 11.75 12.28
C GLY A 208 5.66 10.55 12.40
N LEU A 209 6.64 10.42 11.51
CA LEU A 209 7.66 9.37 11.57
C LEU A 209 8.51 9.52 12.84
N ILE A 210 8.99 10.73 13.14
CA ILE A 210 9.78 11.02 14.35
C ILE A 210 8.98 10.63 15.60
N LEU A 211 7.73 11.09 15.71
CA LEU A 211 6.87 10.75 16.85
C LEU A 211 6.60 9.25 16.95
N THR A 212 6.39 8.57 15.82
CA THR A 212 6.18 7.12 15.80
C THR A 212 7.40 6.39 16.35
N ILE A 213 8.61 6.79 15.96
CA ILE A 213 9.87 6.23 16.49
C ILE A 213 10.00 6.53 18.00
N CYS A 214 9.81 7.79 18.41
CA CYS A 214 9.92 8.19 19.81
C CYS A 214 8.93 7.48 20.74
N TYR A 215 7.73 7.16 20.24
CA TYR A 215 6.67 6.52 21.03
C TYR A 215 6.42 5.05 20.68
N ALA A 216 7.25 4.42 19.82
CA ALA A 216 7.05 3.06 19.31
C ALA A 216 6.81 2.03 20.43
N HIS A 217 7.56 2.12 21.54
CA HIS A 217 7.38 1.21 22.66
C HIS A 217 6.01 1.37 23.33
N ARG A 218 5.49 2.60 23.46
CA ARG A 218 4.18 2.86 24.07
C ARG A 218 3.05 2.42 23.14
N LEU A 219 3.18 2.71 21.85
CA LEU A 219 2.20 2.33 20.82
C LEU A 219 2.02 0.81 20.78
N ASN A 220 3.13 0.06 20.77
CA ASN A 220 3.12 -1.40 20.73
C ASN A 220 2.55 -2.07 21.99
N ARG A 221 2.48 -1.35 23.12
CA ARG A 221 1.83 -1.84 24.35
C ARG A 221 0.33 -1.56 24.38
N GLN A 222 -0.17 -0.60 23.60
CA GLN A 222 -1.60 -0.24 23.61
C GLN A 222 -2.46 -1.25 22.85
N SER A 223 -2.03 -1.70 21.68
CA SER A 223 -2.83 -2.60 20.84
C SER A 223 -1.97 -3.42 19.90
N HIS A 224 -2.34 -4.69 19.75
CA HIS A 224 -1.68 -5.60 18.81
C HIS A 224 -2.05 -5.31 17.36
N ALA A 225 -3.16 -4.61 17.13
CA ALA A 225 -3.49 -4.11 15.80
C ALA A 225 -2.47 -3.08 15.32
N VAL A 226 -1.99 -2.20 16.21
CA VAL A 226 -0.95 -1.21 15.87
C VAL A 226 0.34 -1.93 15.46
N TRP A 227 0.72 -2.96 16.21
CA TRP A 227 1.90 -3.75 15.90
C TRP A 227 1.79 -4.50 14.56
N LEU A 228 0.60 -5.04 14.22
CA LEU A 228 0.34 -5.59 12.88
C LEU A 228 0.50 -4.53 11.79
N PHE A 229 -0.06 -3.34 11.99
CA PHE A 229 0.00 -2.25 11.01
C PHE A 229 1.44 -1.79 10.78
N GLU A 230 2.23 -1.64 11.85
CA GLU A 230 3.66 -1.31 11.76
C GLU A 230 4.43 -2.36 10.94
N ILE A 231 4.24 -3.65 11.22
CA ILE A 231 4.89 -4.74 10.48
C ILE A 231 4.51 -4.71 8.99
N VAL A 232 3.23 -4.52 8.68
CA VAL A 232 2.74 -4.43 7.29
C VAL A 232 3.37 -3.23 6.57
N ILE A 233 3.37 -2.05 7.20
CA ILE A 233 3.95 -0.82 6.63
C ILE A 233 5.45 -0.99 6.39
N ILE A 234 6.19 -1.54 7.36
CA ILE A 234 7.64 -1.71 7.28
C ILE A 234 8.01 -2.71 6.20
N ILE A 235 7.44 -3.92 6.21
CA ILE A 235 7.79 -4.97 5.23
C ILE A 235 7.40 -4.54 3.81
N TYR A 236 6.22 -3.94 3.65
CA TYR A 236 5.78 -3.42 2.35
C TYR A 236 6.67 -2.28 1.86
N GLY A 237 6.98 -1.32 2.74
CA GLY A 237 7.82 -0.18 2.42
C GLY A 237 9.26 -0.59 2.05
N LEU A 238 9.85 -1.51 2.80
CA LEU A 238 11.18 -2.07 2.51
C LEU A 238 11.18 -2.85 1.20
N SER A 239 10.12 -3.58 0.87
CA SER A 239 10.01 -4.28 -0.41
C SER A 239 9.97 -3.32 -1.60
N ILE A 240 9.18 -2.24 -1.52
CA ILE A 240 9.15 -1.20 -2.57
C ILE A 240 10.51 -0.50 -2.67
N PHE A 241 11.06 -0.10 -1.53
CA PHE A 241 12.35 0.58 -1.47
C PHE A 241 13.44 -0.29 -2.11
N GLY A 242 13.53 -1.56 -1.73
CA GLY A 242 14.49 -2.51 -2.28
C GLY A 242 14.30 -2.74 -3.78
N ASN A 243 13.06 -2.85 -4.25
CA ASN A 243 12.79 -3.01 -5.68
C ASN A 243 13.17 -1.75 -6.48
N ASN A 244 12.83 -0.56 -6.00
CA ASN A 244 13.22 0.70 -6.63
C ASN A 244 14.74 0.91 -6.58
N PHE A 245 15.40 0.50 -5.49
CA PHE A 245 16.86 0.59 -5.38
C PHE A 245 17.55 -0.36 -6.36
N LYS A 246 17.06 -1.60 -6.48
CA LYS A 246 17.53 -2.55 -7.49
C LYS A 246 17.40 -1.99 -8.90
N SER A 247 16.26 -1.38 -9.23
CA SER A 247 16.06 -0.72 -10.53
C SER A 247 16.99 0.47 -10.70
N TYR A 248 17.17 1.32 -9.69
CA TYR A 248 18.08 2.46 -9.75
C TYR A 248 19.53 2.03 -10.03
N VAL A 249 20.02 1.02 -9.31
CA VAL A 249 21.35 0.45 -9.54
C VAL A 249 21.46 -0.18 -10.93
N GLY A 250 20.42 -0.88 -11.38
CA GLY A 250 20.43 -1.57 -12.68
C GLY A 250 20.30 -0.65 -13.90
N LEU A 251 19.58 0.48 -13.76
CA LEU A 251 19.21 1.36 -14.87
C LEU A 251 19.96 2.70 -14.87
N GLY A 252 20.64 3.06 -13.78
CA GLY A 252 21.23 4.39 -13.60
C GLY A 252 20.20 5.51 -13.32
N GLU A 253 18.90 5.21 -13.43
CA GLU A 253 17.82 6.18 -13.25
C GLU A 253 16.72 5.73 -12.27
N LEU A 254 16.07 6.71 -11.65
CA LEU A 254 14.96 6.51 -10.72
C LEU A 254 13.64 6.28 -11.45
N VAL A 255 13.41 5.03 -11.85
CA VAL A 255 12.15 4.60 -12.45
C VAL A 255 11.18 4.04 -11.40
N ALA A 256 9.90 3.99 -11.77
CA ALA A 256 8.85 3.32 -10.99
C ALA A 256 8.79 3.74 -9.50
N VAL A 257 9.16 4.98 -9.18
CA VAL A 257 8.92 5.61 -7.87
C VAL A 257 7.54 6.26 -7.95
N ASN A 258 6.57 5.88 -7.12
CA ASN A 258 5.25 6.52 -7.15
C ASN A 258 4.53 6.40 -5.80
N GLY A 259 4.11 7.53 -5.23
CA GLY A 259 3.36 7.57 -3.98
C GLY A 259 2.09 6.70 -3.96
N ARG A 260 1.52 6.41 -5.14
CA ARG A 260 0.32 5.57 -5.28
C ARG A 260 0.46 4.19 -4.65
N TYR A 261 1.67 3.65 -4.58
CA TYR A 261 1.89 2.33 -4.01
C TYR A 261 1.49 2.26 -2.53
N PHE A 262 1.61 3.38 -1.80
CA PHE A 262 1.21 3.42 -0.40
C PHE A 262 -0.28 3.75 -0.19
N ILE A 263 -1.06 4.10 -1.22
CA ILE A 263 -2.47 4.50 -1.03
C ILE A 263 -3.29 3.41 -0.30
N PRO A 264 -3.20 2.10 -0.64
CA PRO A 264 -3.93 1.08 0.11
C PRO A 264 -3.53 1.01 1.59
N LEU A 265 -2.30 1.41 1.94
CA LEU A 265 -1.79 1.42 3.31
C LEU A 265 -1.98 2.76 4.02
N MET A 266 -2.42 3.83 3.33
CA MET A 266 -2.60 5.16 3.92
C MET A 266 -3.48 5.14 5.17
N PRO A 267 -4.63 4.41 5.21
CA PRO A 267 -5.42 4.32 6.44
C PRO A 267 -4.62 3.79 7.64
N LEU A 268 -3.77 2.78 7.42
CA LEU A 268 -2.92 2.20 8.46
C LEU A 268 -1.85 3.19 8.92
N ILE A 269 -1.19 3.85 7.96
CA ILE A 269 -0.16 4.87 8.22
C ILE A 269 -0.76 6.02 9.03
N PHE A 270 -1.95 6.51 8.66
CA PHE A 270 -2.63 7.57 9.40
C PHE A 270 -3.06 7.14 10.80
N VAL A 271 -3.47 5.89 11.01
CA VAL A 271 -3.77 5.38 12.35
C VAL A 271 -2.51 5.34 13.22
N VAL A 272 -1.41 4.77 12.72
CA VAL A 272 -0.14 4.68 13.46
C VAL A 272 0.38 6.08 13.81
N ILE A 273 0.46 6.96 12.82
CA ILE A 273 0.89 8.34 13.01
C ILE A 273 -0.07 9.08 13.96
N GLY A 274 -1.38 8.98 13.75
CA GLY A 274 -2.39 9.65 14.58
C GLY A 274 -2.32 9.24 16.05
N LEU A 275 -2.05 7.96 16.34
CA LEU A 275 -1.80 7.48 17.70
C LEU A 275 -0.50 8.04 18.28
N ALA A 276 0.57 8.18 17.47
CA ALA A 276 1.80 8.82 17.89
C ALA A 276 1.59 10.31 18.28
N TYR A 277 0.84 11.05 17.46
CA TYR A 277 0.43 12.43 17.79
C TYR A 277 -0.42 12.49 19.05
N ARG A 278 -1.37 11.57 19.24
CA ARG A 278 -2.17 11.48 20.47
C ARG A 278 -1.25 11.28 21.69
N GLN A 279 -0.27 10.38 21.59
CA GLN A 279 0.66 10.10 22.68
C GLN A 279 1.52 11.33 23.02
N TRP A 280 1.94 12.10 22.01
CA TRP A 280 2.66 13.35 22.17
C TRP A 280 1.85 14.46 22.86
N LEU A 281 0.55 14.54 22.55
CA LEU A 281 -0.38 15.54 23.10
C LEU A 281 -0.91 15.18 24.49
N THR A 282 -0.78 13.92 24.91
CA THR A 282 -1.32 13.46 26.20
C THR A 282 -0.63 14.20 27.36
N GLY A 283 -1.42 14.81 28.25
CA GLY A 283 -0.94 15.57 29.41
C GLY A 283 -0.55 17.03 29.14
N ARG A 284 -0.70 17.53 27.89
CA ARG A 284 -0.41 18.93 27.57
C ARG A 284 -1.63 19.83 27.79
N PRO A 285 -1.49 20.98 28.47
CA PRO A 285 -2.62 21.92 28.68
C PRO A 285 -3.16 22.49 27.35
N SER A 286 -2.31 22.59 26.32
CA SER A 286 -2.67 23.07 24.99
C SER A 286 -3.23 22.00 24.05
N ALA A 287 -3.38 20.75 24.49
CA ALA A 287 -3.74 19.63 23.60
C ALA A 287 -5.05 19.86 22.84
N MET A 288 -6.09 20.38 23.50
CA MET A 288 -7.37 20.67 22.84
C MET A 288 -7.25 21.79 21.81
N LYS A 289 -6.48 22.84 22.11
CA LYS A 289 -6.21 23.93 21.16
C LYS A 289 -5.45 23.42 19.94
N ILE A 290 -4.40 22.60 20.14
CA ILE A 290 -3.62 22.01 19.04
C ILE A 290 -4.52 21.13 18.17
N LYS A 291 -5.34 20.26 18.75
CA LYS A 291 -6.28 19.41 17.99
C LYS A 291 -7.26 20.25 17.16
N ALA A 292 -7.85 21.29 17.76
CA ALA A 292 -8.77 22.18 17.05
C ALA A 292 -8.09 22.88 15.87
N VAL A 293 -6.89 23.43 16.09
CA VAL A 293 -6.08 24.06 15.03
C VAL A 293 -5.72 23.05 13.94
N SER A 294 -5.34 21.82 14.30
CA SER A 294 -5.02 20.77 13.31
C SER A 294 -6.22 20.40 12.43
N VAL A 295 -7.44 20.36 12.97
CA VAL A 295 -8.67 20.14 12.18
C VAL A 295 -8.91 21.30 11.21
N ILE A 296 -8.78 22.54 11.68
CA ILE A 296 -8.92 23.73 10.83
C ILE A 296 -7.87 23.71 9.71
N VAL A 297 -6.61 23.45 10.05
CA VAL A 297 -5.53 23.35 9.06
C VAL A 297 -5.81 22.22 8.06
N ALA A 298 -6.24 21.04 8.50
CA ALA A 298 -6.59 19.94 7.61
C ALA A 298 -7.73 20.32 6.66
N PHE A 299 -8.76 21.01 7.16
CA PHE A 299 -9.86 21.53 6.33
C PHE A 299 -9.36 22.55 5.31
N VAL A 300 -8.52 23.50 5.73
CA VAL A 300 -7.88 24.46 4.82
C VAL A 300 -7.05 23.73 3.76
N MET A 301 -6.27 22.72 4.12
CA MET A 301 -5.48 21.93 3.14
C MET A 301 -6.36 21.20 2.13
N LEU A 302 -7.50 20.65 2.56
CA LEU A 302 -8.47 20.04 1.65
C LEU A 302 -9.01 21.05 0.64
N VAL A 303 -9.32 22.27 1.08
CA VAL A 303 -9.83 23.36 0.23
C VAL A 303 -8.71 24.02 -0.61
N GLN A 304 -7.47 24.01 -0.14
CA GLN A 304 -6.31 24.63 -0.80
C GLN A 304 -5.57 23.70 -1.77
N GLY A 305 -6.26 22.69 -2.29
CA GLY A 305 -5.69 21.79 -3.30
C GLY A 305 -5.68 20.32 -2.93
N GLY A 306 -6.09 19.93 -1.72
CA GLY A 306 -6.23 18.51 -1.39
C GLY A 306 -7.19 17.77 -2.33
N GLY A 307 -6.83 16.53 -2.70
CA GLY A 307 -7.72 15.63 -3.43
C GLY A 307 -8.12 16.11 -4.84
N LEU A 308 -9.43 16.30 -5.05
CA LEU A 308 -10.01 16.63 -6.36
C LEU A 308 -9.53 18.00 -6.89
N LEU A 309 -9.27 18.96 -6.01
CA LEU A 309 -8.96 20.33 -6.41
C LEU A 309 -7.63 20.45 -7.15
N THR A 310 -6.59 19.69 -6.75
CA THR A 310 -5.34 19.64 -7.54
C THR A 310 -5.61 19.16 -8.96
N PHE A 311 -6.41 18.10 -9.12
CA PHE A 311 -6.72 17.55 -10.44
C PHE A 311 -7.47 18.57 -11.32
N LEU A 312 -8.45 19.26 -10.75
CA LEU A 312 -9.28 20.22 -11.45
C LEU A 312 -8.55 21.55 -11.76
N ILE A 313 -7.61 21.98 -10.92
CA ILE A 313 -6.79 23.17 -11.18
C ILE A 313 -5.73 22.91 -12.25
N ARG A 314 -5.14 21.70 -12.22
CA ARG A 314 -4.08 21.27 -13.14
C ARG A 314 -4.62 20.66 -14.45
N SER A 315 -5.92 20.42 -14.56
CA SER A 315 -6.50 19.82 -15.76
C SER A 315 -6.36 20.73 -16.97
N GLU A 316 -6.33 20.09 -18.14
CA GLU A 316 -6.23 20.77 -19.42
C GLU A 316 -7.37 20.35 -20.32
N ARG A 317 -7.60 21.12 -21.39
CA ARG A 317 -8.74 20.89 -22.29
C ARG A 317 -8.71 19.51 -22.93
N ASN A 318 -7.52 18.98 -23.24
CA ASN A 318 -7.34 17.63 -23.76
C ASN A 318 -7.66 16.54 -22.73
N TRP A 319 -7.81 16.84 -21.43
CA TRP A 319 -8.23 15.87 -20.40
C TRP A 319 -9.74 15.71 -20.35
N TYR A 320 -10.48 16.68 -20.88
CA TYR A 320 -11.93 16.69 -20.84
C TYR A 320 -12.51 15.79 -21.92
N TRP A 321 -13.65 15.18 -21.62
CA TRP A 321 -14.43 14.50 -22.64
C TRP A 321 -14.73 15.47 -23.80
N PRO A 322 -14.57 15.08 -25.07
CA PRO A 322 -14.71 15.96 -26.22
C PRO A 322 -16.18 16.29 -26.51
N ASN A 323 -16.83 16.97 -25.58
CA ASN A 323 -18.20 17.46 -25.65
C ASN A 323 -18.20 18.94 -25.22
N PRO A 324 -18.77 19.87 -26.01
CA PRO A 324 -18.72 21.31 -25.71
C PRO A 324 -19.28 21.67 -24.33
N THR A 325 -20.37 21.03 -23.91
CA THR A 325 -20.97 21.24 -22.59
C THR A 325 -20.01 20.80 -21.49
N VAL A 326 -19.43 19.60 -21.61
CA VAL A 326 -18.48 19.07 -20.62
C VAL A 326 -17.24 19.96 -20.52
N ILE A 327 -16.70 20.43 -21.66
CA ILE A 327 -15.56 21.34 -21.68
C ILE A 327 -15.91 22.65 -20.95
N SER A 328 -17.05 23.27 -21.29
CA SER A 328 -17.46 24.54 -20.67
C SER A 328 -17.66 24.43 -19.16
N VAL A 329 -18.25 23.32 -18.69
CA VAL A 329 -18.46 23.05 -17.27
C VAL A 329 -17.13 22.85 -16.55
N ASN A 330 -16.21 22.07 -17.13
CA ASN A 330 -14.89 21.87 -16.54
C ASN A 330 -14.06 23.15 -16.51
N GLU A 331 -14.10 23.98 -17.55
CA GLU A 331 -13.43 25.28 -17.58
C GLU A 331 -14.02 26.26 -16.58
N LEU A 332 -15.34 26.27 -16.38
CA LEU A 332 -15.99 27.06 -15.33
C LEU A 332 -15.56 26.58 -13.94
N ALA A 333 -15.60 25.27 -13.69
CA ALA A 333 -15.22 24.69 -12.42
C ALA A 333 -13.74 24.97 -12.11
N GLN A 334 -12.86 24.81 -13.11
CA GLN A 334 -11.44 25.13 -13.01
C GLN A 334 -11.21 26.60 -12.67
N ARG A 335 -11.91 27.53 -13.34
CA ARG A 335 -11.82 28.97 -13.04
C ARG A 335 -12.27 29.26 -11.60
N ALA A 336 -13.39 28.69 -11.17
CA ALA A 336 -13.87 28.84 -9.80
C ALA A 336 -12.84 28.32 -8.79
N ALA A 337 -12.33 27.10 -8.94
CA ALA A 337 -11.33 26.53 -8.03
C ALA A 337 -10.02 27.33 -8.00
N ARG A 338 -9.57 27.86 -9.14
CA ARG A 338 -8.39 28.73 -9.21
C ARG A 338 -8.57 30.07 -8.49
N ALA A 339 -9.80 30.51 -8.24
CA ALA A 339 -10.08 31.71 -7.44
C ALA A 339 -9.98 31.44 -5.93
N PHE A 340 -10.22 30.20 -5.48
CA PHE A 340 -10.19 29.82 -4.06
C PHE A 340 -8.81 29.38 -3.56
N VAL A 341 -7.92 28.93 -4.44
CA VAL A 341 -6.57 28.45 -4.05
C VAL A 341 -5.56 29.60 -4.06
N LEU A 342 -4.95 29.84 -2.91
CA LEU A 342 -4.06 30.95 -2.61
C LEU A 342 -2.68 30.82 -3.27
N LEU A 343 -2.18 29.58 -3.42
CA LEU A 343 -0.85 29.27 -3.97
C LEU A 343 -0.98 28.22 -5.09
N LYS A 344 -0.57 28.59 -6.31
CA LYS A 344 -0.75 27.78 -7.53
C LYS A 344 0.53 27.10 -7.98
#